data_AF-A0A1W6ZFB6-F1
#
_entry.id   AF-A0A1W6ZFB6-F1
#
_cell.length_a   1.000
_cell.length_b   1.000
_cell.length_c   1.000
_cell.angle_alpha   90.00
_cell.angle_beta   90.00
_cell.angle_gamma   90.00
#
_symmetry.space_group_name_H-M   'P 1'
#
loop_
_entity.id
_entity.type
_entity.pdbx_description
1 polymer ?
#
loop_
_entity_poly.entity_id
_entity_poly.type
_entity_poly.pdbx_seq_one_letter_code
_entity_poly.pdbx_strand_id
1 'polypeptide(L)'
;MQPRASMPPGMPLDDSISMTVRIPPHQVLTLHVALRRAAAMPAEVRIIGTDAAGGPTTMMLRGTRHHIDAAMHVVMCELPQAEFGAIHAMTAVFR
;
A
#
# COMPACT_ATOMS: atom_id res chain seq x y z
N MET A 1 -9.17 3.18 -20.02
CA MET A 1 -8.40 1.92 -19.95
C MET A 1 -7.75 1.85 -18.57
N GLN A 2 -8.22 0.97 -17.67
CA GLN A 2 -7.60 0.78 -16.36
C GLN A 2 -6.31 -0.05 -16.52
N PRO A 3 -5.18 0.34 -15.92
CA PRO A 3 -4.01 -0.52 -15.89
C PRO A 3 -4.30 -1.67 -14.93
N ARG A 4 -4.56 -2.85 -15.51
CA ARG A 4 -4.63 -4.13 -14.82
C ARG A 4 -3.27 -4.36 -14.19
N ALA A 5 -3.21 -4.30 -12.86
CA ALA A 5 -2.00 -4.61 -12.11
C ALA A 5 -1.56 -6.03 -12.46
N SER A 6 -0.40 -6.15 -13.10
CA SER A 6 0.25 -7.42 -13.30
C SER A 6 0.67 -7.93 -11.93
N MET A 7 -0.13 -8.87 -11.40
CA MET A 7 0.15 -9.55 -10.15
C MET A 7 1.55 -10.18 -10.24
N PRO A 8 2.42 -10.06 -9.21
CA PRO A 8 3.67 -10.78 -9.22
C PRO A 8 3.38 -12.29 -9.32
N PRO A 9 4.05 -13.02 -10.23
CA PRO A 9 3.82 -14.44 -10.43
C PRO A 9 4.22 -15.19 -9.16
N GLY A 10 3.22 -15.71 -8.43
CA GLY A 10 3.43 -16.58 -7.27
C GLY A 10 2.58 -16.30 -6.03
N MET A 11 1.82 -15.20 -5.97
CA MET A 11 0.96 -14.94 -4.80
C MET A 11 -0.39 -15.62 -4.96
N PRO A 12 -0.81 -16.55 -4.09
CA PRO A 12 -2.19 -17.01 -4.03
C PRO A 12 -3.07 -15.79 -3.75
N LEU A 13 -4.08 -15.55 -4.57
CA LEU A 13 -5.03 -14.46 -4.34
C LEU A 13 -5.72 -14.60 -2.98
N ASP A 14 -5.92 -15.83 -2.52
CA ASP A 14 -6.63 -16.15 -1.27
C ASP A 14 -5.98 -15.53 -0.01
N ASP A 15 -4.68 -15.22 -0.04
CA ASP A 15 -3.96 -14.60 1.07
C ASP A 15 -3.65 -13.10 0.85
N SER A 16 -4.09 -12.53 -0.28
CA SER A 16 -3.81 -11.14 -0.60
C SER A 16 -4.78 -10.23 0.15
N ILE A 17 -4.24 -9.24 0.86
CA ILE A 17 -5.00 -8.16 1.46
C ILE A 17 -4.51 -6.82 0.91
N SER A 18 -5.39 -5.83 0.92
CA SER A 18 -5.07 -4.45 0.59
C SER A 18 -5.43 -3.52 1.74
N MET A 19 -4.71 -2.41 1.84
CA MET A 19 -4.94 -1.35 2.81
C MET A 19 -4.64 -0.01 2.13
N THR A 20 -5.34 1.05 2.53
CA THR A 20 -4.98 2.40 2.11
C THR A 20 -4.23 3.14 3.20
N VAL A 21 -3.34 4.03 2.80
CA VAL A 21 -2.63 4.96 3.69
C VAL A 21 -2.73 6.35 3.07
N ARG A 22 -3.14 7.34 3.86
CA ARG A 22 -3.13 8.75 3.46
C ARG A 22 -1.94 9.43 4.09
N ILE A 23 -1.18 10.15 3.27
CA ILE A 23 0.03 10.87 3.69
C ILE A 23 0.09 12.24 3.02
N PRO A 24 0.78 13.22 3.63
CA PRO A 24 1.12 14.45 2.96
C PRO A 24 1.87 14.18 1.63
N PRO A 25 1.63 14.96 0.56
CA PRO A 25 2.24 14.72 -0.75
C PRO A 25 3.77 14.65 -0.73
N HIS A 26 4.42 15.45 0.12
CA HIS A 26 5.87 15.49 0.26
C HIS A 26 6.46 14.22 0.90
N GLN A 27 5.65 13.37 1.53
CA GLN A 27 6.10 12.13 2.18
C GLN A 27 5.99 10.89 1.28
N VAL A 28 5.46 11.02 0.07
CA VAL A 28 5.27 9.88 -0.85
C VAL A 28 6.58 9.15 -1.14
N LEU A 29 7.66 9.89 -1.40
CA LEU A 29 8.97 9.29 -1.64
C LEU A 29 9.54 8.67 -0.36
N THR A 30 9.37 9.33 0.79
CA THR A 30 9.79 8.80 2.09
C THR A 30 9.16 7.45 2.37
N LEU A 31 7.85 7.29 2.13
CA LEU A 31 7.16 6.00 2.27
C LEU A 31 7.77 4.92 1.38
N HIS A 32 7.98 5.21 0.10
CA HIS A 32 8.56 4.23 -0.83
C HIS A 32 9.97 3.79 -0.42
N VAL A 33 10.79 4.72 0.04
CA VAL A 33 12.16 4.43 0.50
C VAL A 33 12.14 3.63 1.79
N ALA A 34 11.30 4.01 2.76
CA ALA A 34 11.16 3.33 4.04
C ALA A 34 10.75 1.86 3.87
N LEU A 35 9.70 1.61 3.07
CA LEU A 35 9.23 0.24 2.79
C LEU A 35 10.29 -0.61 2.09
N ARG A 36 11.03 -0.03 1.14
CA ARG A 36 12.14 -0.73 0.47
C ARG A 36 13.28 -1.07 1.43
N ARG A 37 13.68 -0.14 2.29
CA ARG A 37 14.79 -0.33 3.25
C ARG A 37 14.49 -1.41 4.28
N ALA A 38 13.26 -1.46 4.75
CA ALA A 38 12.84 -2.46 5.75
C ALA A 38 12.68 -3.87 5.16
N ALA A 39 12.89 -4.07 3.84
CA ALA A 39 12.48 -5.25 3.10
C ALA A 39 10.99 -5.63 3.30
N ALA A 40 10.20 -4.70 3.85
CA ALA A 40 8.78 -4.85 4.17
C ALA A 40 7.90 -4.35 3.02
N MET A 41 8.41 -4.42 1.78
CA MET A 41 7.70 -3.85 0.65
C MET A 41 6.53 -4.75 0.27
N PRO A 42 5.27 -4.26 0.33
CA PRO A 42 4.13 -4.99 -0.18
C PRO A 42 4.34 -5.34 -1.65
N ALA A 43 3.67 -6.40 -2.11
CA ALA A 43 3.69 -6.86 -3.49
C ALA A 43 3.29 -5.75 -4.48
N GLU A 44 2.42 -4.83 -4.06
CA GLU A 44 2.01 -3.68 -4.85
C GLU A 44 1.87 -2.44 -3.93
N VAL A 45 2.47 -1.33 -4.36
CA VAL A 45 2.38 -0.01 -3.72
C VAL A 45 2.03 0.98 -4.81
N ARG A 46 0.87 1.64 -4.71
CA ARG A 46 0.36 2.53 -5.76
C ARG A 46 -0.31 3.75 -5.19
N ILE A 47 -0.20 4.86 -5.90
CA ILE A 47 -1.05 6.04 -5.66
C ILE A 47 -2.41 5.77 -6.29
N ILE A 48 -3.48 5.93 -5.52
CA ILE A 48 -4.87 5.74 -5.98
C ILE A 48 -5.70 7.03 -5.93
N GLY A 49 -5.20 8.07 -5.24
CA GLY A 49 -5.83 9.37 -5.22
C GLY A 49 -4.87 10.46 -4.77
N THR A 50 -5.01 11.64 -5.35
CA THR A 50 -4.27 12.85 -4.99
C THR A 50 -5.25 14.00 -4.92
N ASP A 51 -5.14 14.84 -3.89
CA ASP A 51 -5.88 16.09 -3.83
C ASP A 51 -5.19 17.15 -4.71
N ALA A 52 -5.92 17.67 -5.70
CA ALA A 52 -5.42 18.70 -6.62
C ALA A 52 -5.15 20.05 -5.92
N ALA A 53 -5.75 20.30 -4.75
CA ALA A 53 -5.49 21.48 -3.92
C ALA A 53 -4.23 21.33 -3.03
N GLY A 54 -3.45 20.25 -3.21
CA GLY A 54 -2.23 19.99 -2.44
C GLY A 54 -2.49 19.29 -1.09
N GLY A 55 -3.70 18.78 -0.87
CA GLY A 55 -4.03 17.94 0.28
C GLY A 55 -3.44 16.53 0.20
N PRO A 56 -3.85 15.62 1.10
CA PRO A 56 -3.22 14.31 1.26
C PRO A 56 -3.26 13.43 -0.01
N THR A 57 -2.19 12.68 -0.21
CA THR A 57 -2.10 11.60 -1.19
C THR A 57 -2.58 10.30 -0.57
N THR A 58 -3.52 9.61 -1.24
CA THR A 58 -3.99 8.28 -0.85
C THR A 58 -3.21 7.22 -1.63
N MET A 59 -2.54 6.33 -0.90
CA MET A 59 -1.80 5.20 -1.43
C MET A 59 -2.48 3.88 -1.07
N MET A 60 -2.46 2.92 -2.00
CA MET A 60 -2.84 1.54 -1.79
C MET A 60 -1.58 0.69 -1.59
N LEU A 61 -1.59 -0.10 -0.53
CA LEU A 61 -0.63 -1.15 -0.25
C LEU A 61 -1.36 -2.48 -0.43
N ARG A 62 -0.77 -3.43 -1.13
CA ARG A 62 -1.32 -4.77 -1.31
C ARG A 62 -0.22 -5.81 -1.17
N GLY A 63 -0.50 -6.86 -0.40
CA GLY A 63 0.45 -7.94 -0.11
C GLY A 63 -0.19 -9.06 0.68
N THR A 64 0.62 -9.93 1.30
CA THR A 64 0.13 -10.88 2.32
C THR A 64 -0.18 -10.10 3.59
N ARG A 65 -0.86 -10.76 4.54
CA ARG A 65 -1.02 -10.20 5.88
C ARG A 65 0.32 -9.81 6.53
N HIS A 66 1.32 -10.68 6.44
CA HIS A 66 2.66 -10.42 6.96
C HIS A 66 3.31 -9.18 6.35
N HIS A 67 3.24 -9.00 5.02
CA HIS A 67 3.78 -7.82 4.37
C HIS A 67 3.05 -6.53 4.79
N ILE A 68 1.73 -6.56 4.93
CA ILE A 68 0.97 -5.39 5.37
C ILE A 68 1.24 -5.05 6.84
N ASP A 69 1.33 -6.03 7.74
CA ASP A 69 1.65 -5.78 9.14
C ASP A 69 3.06 -5.17 9.28
N ALA A 70 4.04 -5.68 8.51
CA ALA A 70 5.39 -5.13 8.47
C ALA A 70 5.41 -3.70 7.88
N ALA A 71 4.64 -3.46 6.80
CA ALA A 71 4.51 -2.14 6.21
C ALA A 71 3.83 -1.14 7.18
N MET A 72 2.81 -1.57 7.92
CA MET A 72 2.17 -0.76 8.96
C MET A 72 3.17 -0.34 10.02
N HIS A 73 4.00 -1.27 10.51
CA HIS A 73 5.03 -0.94 11.50
C HIS A 73 6.00 0.11 10.98
N VAL A 74 6.50 -0.05 9.74
CA VAL A 74 7.39 0.93 9.09
C VAL A 74 6.71 2.29 8.95
N VAL A 75 5.44 2.33 8.51
CA VAL A 75 4.68 3.57 8.37
C VAL A 75 4.50 4.25 9.72
N MET A 76 4.16 3.51 10.78
CA MET A 76 4.01 4.06 12.12
C MET A 76 5.30 4.65 12.67
N CYS A 77 6.46 4.05 12.36
CA CYS A 77 7.76 4.54 12.81
C CYS A 77 8.23 5.76 12.01
N GLU A 78 8.14 5.72 10.69
CA GLU A 78 8.76 6.71 9.80
C GLU A 78 7.81 7.86 9.43
N LEU A 79 6.50 7.62 9.50
CA LEU A 79 5.45 8.53 9.04
C LEU A 79 4.32 8.62 10.08
N PRO A 80 4.57 9.19 11.27
CA PRO A 80 3.59 9.21 12.36
C PRO A 80 2.31 10.01 12.06
N GLN A 81 2.31 10.82 11.00
CA GLN A 81 1.13 11.57 10.52
C GLN A 81 0.32 10.80 9.47
N ALA A 82 0.72 9.58 9.12
CA ALA A 82 0.00 8.76 8.17
C ALA A 82 -1.33 8.28 8.75
N GLU A 83 -2.39 8.38 7.95
CA GLU A 83 -3.71 7.86 8.33
C GLU A 83 -3.92 6.50 7.66
N PHE A 84 -4.19 5.48 8.45
CA PHE A 84 -4.48 4.13 7.95
C PHE A 84 -5.96 3.98 7.62
N GLY A 85 -6.26 3.47 6.43
CA GLY A 85 -7.61 3.06 6.04
C GLY A 85 -7.91 1.62 6.45
N ALA A 86 -9.11 1.16 6.09
CA ALA A 86 -9.53 -0.20 6.35
C ALA A 86 -8.70 -1.23 5.55
N ILE A 87 -8.52 -2.41 6.15
CA ILE A 87 -7.91 -3.56 5.49
C ILE A 87 -9.03 -4.36 4.79
N HIS A 88 -8.80 -4.69 3.51
CA HIS A 88 -9.72 -5.47 2.69
C HIS A 88 -9.05 -6.78 2.26
N ALA A 89 -9.72 -7.91 2.51
CA ALA A 89 -9.33 -9.16 1.90
C ALA A 89 -9.63 -9.14 0.40
N MET A 90 -8.66 -9.54 -0.42
CA MET A 90 -8.83 -9.65 -1.86
C MET A 90 -9.14 -11.09 -2.21
N THR A 91 -10.41 -11.47 -2.16
CA THR A 91 -10.83 -12.79 -2.65
C THR A 91 -10.55 -12.90 -4.15
N ALA A 92 -9.94 -14.02 -4.56
CA ALA A 92 -9.83 -14.39 -5.96
C ALA A 92 -11.24 -14.46 -6.57
N VAL A 93 -11.64 -13.43 -7.32
CA VAL A 93 -12.81 -13.58 -8.20
C VAL A 93 -12.31 -14.38 -9.39
N PHE A 94 -12.41 -15.71 -9.30
CA PHE A 94 -12.30 -16.58 -10.47
C PHE A 94 -13.38 -16.14 -11.46
N ARG A 95 -12.96 -15.56 -12.59
CA ARG A 95 -13.80 -15.31 -13.76
C ARG A 95 -13.38 -16.25 -14.87
#